data_AF-A0A7J4NQ09-F1
#
_entry.id   AF-A0A7J4NQ09-F1
#
_cell.length_a   1.000
_cell.length_b   1.000
_cell.length_c   1.000
_cell.angle_alpha   90.00
_cell.angle_beta   90.00
_cell.angle_gamma   90.00
#
_symmetry.space_group_name_H-M   'P 1'
#
loop_
_entity.id
_entity.type
_entity.pdbx_description
1 polymer ?
#
loop_
_entity_poly.entity_id
_entity_poly.type
_entity_poly.pdbx_seq_one_letter_code
_entity_poly.pdbx_strand_id
1 'polypeptide(L)'
;MEMPTDLEIARSVELAPIEEIAWTRGIGVEELVPFGRHMAKVTWPAIRSRIQRPRGSLILVTSVNPTRYGEGKTVTTIGLSIGLNRIGKKAACVIREPSMGPVFGIKGGAAGGGHVQVLPMEDINLHF
;
A
#
# COMPACT_ATOMS: atom_id res chain seq x y z
N MET A 1 8.02 25.96 9.25
CA MET A 1 7.27 25.38 8.12
C MET A 1 6.26 24.43 8.70
N GLU A 2 4.98 24.68 8.48
CA GLU A 2 3.90 23.78 8.89
C GLU A 2 3.89 22.58 7.93
N MET A 3 3.93 21.35 8.46
CA MET A 3 3.80 20.16 7.61
C MET A 3 2.32 19.95 7.30
N PRO A 4 1.95 19.73 6.03
CA PRO A 4 0.60 19.33 5.70
C PRO A 4 0.26 18.01 6.39
N THR A 5 -1.01 17.86 6.74
CA THR A 5 -1.55 16.63 7.32
C THR A 5 -1.47 15.47 6.31
N ASP A 6 -1.52 14.23 6.80
CA ASP A 6 -1.49 13.04 5.95
C ASP A 6 -2.59 13.06 4.88
N LEU A 7 -3.78 13.53 5.22
CA LEU A 7 -4.92 13.62 4.32
C LEU A 7 -4.74 14.72 3.26
N GLU A 8 -4.15 15.86 3.62
CA GLU A 8 -3.83 16.92 2.65
C GLU A 8 -2.79 16.43 1.65
N ILE A 9 -1.76 15.70 2.11
CA ILE A 9 -0.77 15.07 1.23
C ILE A 9 -1.47 14.07 0.31
N ALA A 10 -2.33 13.19 0.85
CA ALA A 10 -3.07 12.19 0.07
C ALA A 10 -3.94 12.81 -1.03
N ARG A 11 -4.62 13.93 -0.75
CA ARG A 11 -5.48 14.63 -1.70
C ARG A 11 -4.71 15.49 -2.71
N SER A 12 -3.46 15.84 -2.42
CA SER A 12 -2.62 16.65 -3.30
C SER A 12 -2.03 15.90 -4.50
N VAL A 13 -2.12 14.56 -4.52
CA VAL A 13 -1.48 13.72 -5.55
C VAL A 13 -2.50 13.19 -6.55
N GLU A 14 -2.10 13.18 -7.82
CA GLU A 14 -2.84 12.49 -8.88
C GLU A 14 -2.48 11.00 -8.84
N LEU A 15 -3.50 10.14 -8.70
CA LEU A 15 -3.31 8.69 -8.65
C LEU A 15 -3.25 8.13 -10.07
N ALA A 16 -2.23 7.31 -10.33
CA ALA A 16 -2.20 6.50 -11.54
C ALA A 16 -3.38 5.50 -11.57
N PRO A 17 -3.91 5.17 -12.75
CA PRO A 17 -4.80 4.01 -12.92
C PRO A 17 -4.14 2.74 -12.39
N ILE A 18 -4.93 1.87 -11.76
CA ILE A 18 -4.41 0.62 -11.16
C ILE A 18 -3.78 -0.30 -12.20
N GLU A 19 -4.28 -0.24 -13.44
CA GLU A 19 -3.79 -0.99 -14.59
C GLU A 19 -2.34 -0.64 -14.92
N GLU A 20 -1.96 0.64 -14.82
CA GLU A 20 -0.59 1.08 -15.06
C GLU A 20 0.35 0.50 -13.99
N ILE A 21 -0.07 0.53 -12.72
CA ILE A 21 0.68 -0.05 -11.61
C ILE A 21 0.84 -1.57 -11.80
N ALA A 22 -0.26 -2.26 -12.12
CA ALA A 22 -0.29 -3.70 -12.37
C ALA A 22 0.63 -4.11 -13.53
N TRP A 23 0.62 -3.33 -14.62
CA TRP A 23 1.48 -3.55 -15.77
C TRP A 23 2.96 -3.50 -15.41
N THR A 24 3.38 -2.55 -14.56
CA THR A 24 4.78 -2.50 -14.08
C THR A 24 5.19 -3.73 -13.26
N ARG A 25 4.23 -4.55 -12.83
CA ARG A 25 4.43 -5.82 -12.09
C ARG A 25 4.18 -7.06 -12.95
N GLY A 26 3.91 -6.90 -14.25
CA GLY A 26 3.63 -8.02 -15.16
C GLY A 26 2.28 -8.69 -14.86
N ILE A 27 1.28 -7.89 -14.47
CA ILE A 27 -0.12 -8.29 -14.33
C ILE A 27 -0.90 -7.57 -15.44
N GLY A 28 -1.55 -8.33 -16.30
CA GLY A 28 -2.35 -7.83 -17.41
C GLY A 28 -3.70 -7.27 -16.95
N VAL A 29 -4.32 -6.44 -17.78
CA VAL A 29 -5.64 -5.83 -17.49
C VAL A 29 -6.75 -6.87 -17.37
N GLU A 30 -6.67 -7.94 -18.15
CA GLU A 30 -7.55 -9.10 -18.13
C GLU A 30 -7.42 -9.94 -16.85
N GLU A 31 -6.36 -9.73 -16.08
CA GLU A 31 -6.07 -10.42 -14.84
C GLU A 31 -6.61 -9.67 -13.61
N LEU A 32 -7.24 -8.50 -13.82
CA LEU A 32 -7.76 -7.62 -12.78
C LEU A 32 -9.28 -7.64 -12.72
N VAL A 33 -9.82 -7.52 -11.52
CA VAL A 33 -11.21 -7.13 -11.25
C VAL A 33 -11.17 -5.73 -10.65
N PRO A 34 -11.42 -4.66 -11.44
CA PRO A 34 -11.32 -3.28 -10.98
C PRO A 34 -12.38 -2.93 -9.93
N PHE A 35 -11.97 -2.11 -8.96
CA PHE A 35 -12.82 -1.46 -7.97
C PHE A 35 -12.59 0.04 -8.10
N GLY A 36 -13.38 0.69 -8.96
CA GLY A 36 -13.06 2.03 -9.42
C GLY A 36 -11.79 2.08 -10.26
N ARG A 37 -11.13 3.24 -10.29
CA ARG A 37 -9.98 3.51 -11.17
C ARG A 37 -8.62 3.15 -10.54
N HIS A 38 -8.53 3.13 -9.22
CA HIS A 38 -7.25 3.08 -8.49
C HIS A 38 -7.05 1.82 -7.65
N MET A 39 -8.01 0.89 -7.67
CA MET A 39 -7.95 -0.37 -6.94
C MET A 39 -8.44 -1.52 -7.81
N ALA A 40 -7.92 -2.71 -7.56
CA ALA A 40 -8.36 -3.93 -8.22
C ALA A 40 -8.03 -5.14 -7.34
N LYS A 41 -8.80 -6.21 -7.52
CA LYS A 41 -8.40 -7.54 -7.07
C LYS A 41 -7.69 -8.26 -8.21
N VAL A 42 -6.64 -9.01 -7.91
CA VAL A 42 -6.00 -9.90 -8.88
C VAL A 42 -6.80 -11.19 -8.93
N THR A 43 -7.15 -11.63 -10.14
CA THR A 43 -7.97 -12.83 -10.35
C THR A 43 -7.25 -14.09 -9.85
N TRP A 44 -8.02 -15.07 -9.37
CA TRP A 44 -7.45 -16.33 -8.91
C TRP A 44 -6.66 -17.09 -10.00
N PRO A 45 -7.12 -17.21 -11.26
CA PRO A 45 -6.34 -17.83 -12.32
C PRO A 45 -4.96 -17.19 -12.52
N ALA A 46 -4.87 -15.85 -12.45
CA ALA A 46 -3.60 -15.12 -12.56
C ALA A 46 -2.66 -15.41 -11.39
N ILE A 47 -3.18 -15.51 -10.16
CA ILE A 47 -2.37 -15.90 -9.00
C ILE A 47 -1.89 -17.35 -9.16
N ARG A 48 -2.81 -18.26 -9.49
CA ARG A 48 -2.54 -19.71 -9.59
C ARG A 48 -1.48 -20.03 -10.63
N SER A 49 -1.49 -19.36 -11.78
CA SER A 49 -0.49 -19.58 -12.85
C SER A 49 0.94 -19.18 -12.44
N ARG A 50 1.08 -18.36 -11.37
CA ARG A 50 2.37 -17.84 -10.90
C ARG A 50 2.95 -18.60 -9.70
N ILE A 51 2.22 -19.53 -9.07
CA ILE A 51 2.63 -20.22 -7.84
C ILE A 51 3.97 -20.98 -8.01
N GLN A 52 4.22 -21.53 -9.19
CA GLN A 52 5.43 -22.32 -9.48
C GLN A 52 6.62 -21.47 -9.99
N ARG A 53 6.44 -20.15 -10.15
CA ARG A 53 7.53 -19.28 -10.61
C ARG A 53 8.61 -19.13 -9.52
N PRO A 54 9.85 -18.81 -9.89
CA PRO A 54 10.89 -18.48 -8.94
C PRO A 54 10.42 -17.39 -7.97
N ARG A 55 10.65 -17.59 -6.67
CA ARG A 55 10.28 -16.64 -5.62
C ARG A 55 11.33 -15.53 -5.50
N GLY A 56 10.88 -14.31 -5.24
CA GLY A 56 11.75 -13.20 -4.86
C GLY A 56 12.18 -13.29 -3.39
N SER A 57 12.96 -12.30 -2.95
CA SER A 57 13.35 -12.15 -1.54
C SER A 57 12.16 -11.71 -0.69
N LEU A 58 12.03 -12.29 0.51
CA LEU A 58 11.05 -11.89 1.51
C LEU A 58 11.74 -11.05 2.59
N ILE A 59 11.28 -9.82 2.80
CA ILE A 59 11.77 -8.93 3.86
C ILE A 59 10.65 -8.73 4.88
N LEU A 60 10.88 -9.17 6.11
CA LEU A 60 9.96 -8.96 7.23
C LEU A 60 10.34 -7.68 7.97
N VAL A 61 9.40 -6.75 8.08
CA VAL A 61 9.56 -5.55 8.90
C VAL A 61 8.86 -5.77 10.25
N THR A 62 9.64 -5.68 11.33
CA THR A 62 9.16 -5.78 12.71
C THR A 62 9.52 -4.53 13.51
N SER A 63 8.99 -4.41 14.72
CA SER A 63 9.30 -3.34 15.66
C SER A 63 9.57 -3.90 17.05
N VAL A 64 10.18 -3.08 17.89
CA VAL A 64 10.20 -3.30 19.34
C VAL A 64 8.78 -3.25 19.91
N ASN A 65 8.65 -3.51 21.22
CA ASN A 65 7.40 -3.37 21.94
C ASN A 65 6.80 -1.97 21.74
N PRO A 66 5.48 -1.87 21.46
CA PRO A 66 4.86 -0.60 21.15
C PRO A 66 4.90 0.35 22.35
N THR A 67 5.16 1.61 22.07
CA THR A 67 5.16 2.71 23.04
C THR A 67 4.11 3.74 22.67
N ARG A 68 3.87 4.73 23.55
CA ARG A 68 2.95 5.83 23.26
C ARG A 68 3.44 6.76 22.14
N TYR A 69 4.73 6.73 21.83
CA TYR A 69 5.34 7.61 20.83
C TYR A 69 5.17 7.09 19.40
N GLY A 70 4.87 5.79 19.23
CA GLY A 70 4.65 5.17 17.94
C GLY A 70 5.93 4.81 17.22
N GLU A 71 5.98 3.58 16.70
CA GLU A 71 7.24 2.98 16.21
C GLU A 71 7.40 3.07 14.68
N GLY A 72 6.42 3.65 13.98
CA GLY A 72 6.53 3.89 12.53
C GLY A 72 6.60 2.63 11.66
N LYS A 73 6.25 1.44 12.17
CA LYS A 73 6.41 0.17 11.45
C LYS A 73 5.84 0.18 10.03
N THR A 74 4.59 0.64 9.86
CA THR A 74 3.95 0.69 8.53
C THR A 74 4.62 1.70 7.61
N VAL A 75 5.01 2.86 8.14
CA VAL A 75 5.76 3.89 7.39
C VAL A 75 7.08 3.30 6.90
N THR A 76 7.82 2.58 7.76
CA THR A 76 9.06 1.91 7.37
C THR A 76 8.84 0.84 6.31
N THR A 77 7.76 0.05 6.39
CA THR A 77 7.42 -0.97 5.37
C THR A 77 7.18 -0.35 3.99
N ILE A 78 6.37 0.72 3.93
CA ILE A 78 6.05 1.40 2.67
C ILE A 78 7.31 2.13 2.14
N GLY A 79 8.02 2.84 3.02
CA GLY A 79 9.23 3.60 2.68
C GLY A 79 10.36 2.72 2.16
N LEU A 80 10.54 1.52 2.74
CA LEU A 80 11.49 0.52 2.22
C LEU A 80 11.13 0.09 0.80
N SER A 81 9.86 -0.18 0.52
CA SER A 81 9.40 -0.52 -0.85
C SER A 81 9.68 0.62 -1.84
N ILE A 82 9.37 1.87 -1.45
CA ILE A 82 9.68 3.06 -2.28
C ILE A 82 11.19 3.18 -2.52
N GLY A 83 12.01 3.04 -1.48
CA GLY A 83 13.47 3.12 -1.58
C GLY A 83 14.06 2.04 -2.47
N LEU A 84 13.60 0.79 -2.34
CA LEU A 84 14.01 -0.32 -3.21
C LEU A 84 13.69 -0.05 -4.68
N ASN A 85 12.48 0.47 -4.97
CA ASN A 85 12.12 0.83 -6.34
C ASN A 85 12.96 2.00 -6.88
N ARG A 86 13.30 3.00 -6.05
CA ARG A 86 14.19 4.11 -6.44
C ARG A 86 15.59 3.65 -6.84
N ILE A 87 16.11 2.57 -6.24
CA ILE A 87 17.41 1.99 -6.60
C ILE A 87 17.31 0.88 -7.67
N GLY A 88 16.18 0.78 -8.37
CA GLY A 88 15.99 -0.13 -9.49
C GLY A 88 15.64 -1.58 -9.13
N LYS A 89 15.25 -1.87 -7.87
CA LYS A 89 14.74 -3.19 -7.48
C LYS A 89 13.22 -3.24 -7.66
N LYS A 90 12.71 -4.34 -8.21
CA LYS A 90 11.25 -4.58 -8.31
C LYS A 90 10.71 -5.04 -6.96
N ALA A 91 10.19 -4.11 -6.16
CA ALA A 91 9.66 -4.39 -4.82
C ALA A 91 8.18 -4.04 -4.71
N ALA A 92 7.45 -4.81 -3.90
CA ALA A 92 6.07 -4.54 -3.52
C ALA A 92 5.96 -4.63 -1.99
N CYS A 93 5.22 -3.71 -1.38
CA CYS A 93 4.86 -3.80 0.03
C CYS A 93 3.53 -4.54 0.17
N VAL A 94 3.41 -5.35 1.22
CA VAL A 94 2.16 -6.02 1.60
C VAL A 94 1.82 -5.55 3.00
N ILE A 95 0.63 -4.97 3.16
CA ILE A 95 0.12 -4.46 4.42
C ILE A 95 -1.28 -5.04 4.68
N ARG A 96 -1.75 -4.94 5.93
CA ARG A 96 -3.10 -5.37 6.30
C ARG A 96 -4.09 -4.25 6.03
N GLU A 97 -5.27 -4.63 5.59
CA GLU A 97 -6.45 -3.76 5.60
C GLU A 97 -6.77 -3.37 7.06
N PRO A 98 -6.97 -2.08 7.37
CA PRO A 98 -7.38 -1.67 8.71
C PRO A 98 -8.82 -2.04 9.02
N SER A 99 -9.14 -2.16 10.31
CA SER A 99 -10.53 -2.16 10.73
C SER A 99 -11.14 -0.76 10.52
N MET A 100 -12.38 -0.73 10.03
CA MET A 100 -13.16 0.49 9.86
C MET A 100 -13.55 1.12 11.22
N GLY A 101 -13.76 0.34 12.28
CA GLY A 101 -14.22 0.84 13.59
C GLY A 101 -13.37 1.97 14.20
N PRO A 102 -12.03 1.82 14.24
CA PRO A 102 -11.12 2.87 14.73
C PRO A 102 -11.22 4.22 14.02
N VAL A 103 -11.65 4.26 12.74
CA VAL A 103 -11.82 5.50 11.96
C VAL A 103 -12.87 6.42 12.58
N PHE A 104 -13.93 5.85 13.16
CA PHE A 104 -14.98 6.59 13.85
C PHE A 104 -14.65 6.89 15.32
N GLY A 105 -13.46 6.51 15.77
CA GLY A 105 -12.99 6.70 17.14
C GLY A 105 -11.74 7.58 17.21
N ILE A 106 -10.70 7.07 17.87
CA ILE A 106 -9.50 7.85 18.22
C ILE A 106 -8.40 7.72 17.14
N LYS A 107 -8.48 6.72 16.25
CA LYS A 107 -7.34 6.34 15.40
C LYS A 107 -7.56 6.75 13.94
N GLY A 108 -6.77 7.74 13.49
CA GLY A 108 -6.62 8.07 12.08
C GLY A 108 -5.95 6.96 11.26
N GLY A 109 -5.99 7.12 9.94
CA GLY A 109 -5.72 6.08 8.92
C GLY A 109 -4.45 5.25 9.11
N ALA A 110 -4.53 3.97 8.72
CA ALA A 110 -3.47 2.98 8.95
C ALA A 110 -2.52 2.77 7.76
N ALA A 111 -2.69 3.54 6.68
CA ALA A 111 -2.03 3.33 5.40
C ALA A 111 -0.70 4.10 5.24
N GLY A 112 0.05 4.35 6.33
CA GLY A 112 1.32 5.07 6.31
C GLY A 112 1.25 6.43 7.00
N GLY A 113 2.10 7.37 6.57
CA GLY A 113 2.19 8.73 7.12
C GLY A 113 3.20 9.61 6.37
N GLY A 114 2.99 10.92 6.38
CA GLY A 114 3.76 11.89 5.61
C GLY A 114 3.71 11.58 4.11
N HIS A 115 4.85 11.66 3.42
CA HIS A 115 4.96 11.29 1.99
C HIS A 115 5.09 9.77 1.74
N VAL A 116 4.86 8.95 2.76
CA VAL A 116 5.04 7.50 2.72
C VAL A 116 3.71 6.83 3.03
N GLN A 117 2.85 6.76 2.01
CA GLN A 117 1.47 6.32 2.14
C GLN A 117 1.09 5.29 1.05
N VAL A 118 0.05 4.50 1.33
CA VAL A 118 -0.70 3.73 0.33
C VAL A 118 -2.03 4.45 0.09
N LEU A 119 -2.37 4.63 -1.18
CA LEU A 119 -3.56 5.35 -1.63
C LEU A 119 -4.41 4.44 -2.55
N PRO A 120 -5.72 4.66 -2.66
CA PRO A 120 -6.52 5.74 -2.04
C PRO A 120 -6.80 5.52 -0.54
N MET A 121 -6.41 6.48 0.30
CA MET A 121 -6.45 6.34 1.76
C MET A 121 -7.88 6.22 2.31
N GLU A 122 -8.82 6.98 1.75
CA GLU A 122 -10.21 7.01 2.23
C GLU A 122 -10.91 5.66 1.98
N ASP A 123 -10.76 5.09 0.78
CA ASP A 123 -11.33 3.79 0.44
C ASP A 123 -10.74 2.67 1.31
N ILE A 124 -9.41 2.66 1.50
CA ILE A 124 -8.70 1.67 2.34
C ILE A 124 -9.18 1.70 3.79
N ASN A 125 -9.54 2.87 4.31
CA ASN A 125 -9.98 3.00 5.70
C ASN A 125 -11.46 2.66 5.90
N LEU A 126 -12.25 2.53 4.82
CA LEU A 126 -13.69 2.32 4.88
C LEU A 126 -14.11 0.93 4.37
N HIS A 127 -14.60 0.85 3.14
CA HIS A 127 -15.27 -0.35 2.62
C HIS A 127 -14.43 -1.19 1.66
N PHE A 128 -13.27 -0.67 1.23
CA PHE A 128 -12.27 -1.31 0.36
C PHE A 128 -12.79 -2.22 -0.77
#